data_AF-A0A955V1E8-F1
#
_entry.id   AF-A0A955V1E8-F1
#
_cell.length_a   1.000
_cell.length_b   1.000
_cell.length_c   1.000
_cell.angle_alpha   90.00
_cell.angle_beta   90.00
_cell.angle_gamma   90.00
#
_symmetry.space_group_name_H-M   'P 1'
#
loop_
_entity.id
_entity.type
_entity.pdbx_description
1 polymer ?
#
loop_
_entity_poly.entity_id
_entity_poly.type
_entity_poly.pdbx_seq_one_letter_code
_entity_poly.pdbx_strand_id
1 'polypeptide(L)' 'MARRVLLTGATGLIGCHTAAALAREGFAVRALVRDEAKLARVLAPLGVDLARDGV' A
#
# COMPACT_ATOMS: atom_id res chain seq x y z
N MET A 1 8.94 -12.77 -12.38
CA MET A 1 7.53 -12.28 -12.36
C MET A 1 7.26 -11.66 -11.00
N ALA A 2 6.89 -10.38 -10.92
CA ALA A 2 6.53 -9.77 -9.63
C ALA A 2 5.15 -10.30 -9.17
N ARG A 3 5.07 -10.83 -7.95
CA ARG A 3 3.81 -11.32 -7.37
C ARG A 3 2.93 -10.11 -7.03
N ARG A 4 1.71 -10.06 -7.56
CA ARG A 4 0.77 -8.95 -7.37
C ARG A 4 -0.22 -9.25 -6.25
N VAL A 5 -0.51 -8.26 -5.42
CA VAL A 5 -1.50 -8.36 -4.33
C VAL A 5 -2.44 -7.17 -4.39
N LEU A 6 -3.75 -7.43 -4.34
CA LEU A 6 -4.76 -6.42 -4.07
C LEU A 6 -5.05 -6.42 -2.56
N LEU A 7 -4.82 -5.28 -1.90
CA LEU A 7 -5.05 -5.12 -0.47
C LEU A 7 -6.21 -4.16 -0.22
N THR A 8 -7.26 -4.67 0.44
CA THR A 8 -8.35 -3.85 0.96
C THR A 8 -8.03 -3.42 2.39
N GLY A 9 -8.61 -2.30 2.83
CA GLY A 9 -8.40 -1.84 4.22
C GLY A 9 -6.98 -1.36 4.51
N ALA A 10 -6.17 -1.03 3.49
CA ALA A 10 -4.78 -0.58 3.62
C ALA A 10 -4.60 0.68 4.49
N THR A 11 -5.68 1.44 4.75
CA THR A 11 -5.66 2.61 5.64
C THR A 11 -5.91 2.29 7.12
N GLY A 12 -6.20 1.04 7.46
CA GLY A 12 -6.40 0.57 8.84
C GLY A 12 -5.08 0.10 9.48
N LEU A 13 -5.09 -0.13 10.79
CA LEU A 13 -3.90 -0.52 11.56
C LEU A 13 -3.18 -1.72 10.94
N ILE A 14 -3.88 -2.84 10.75
CA ILE A 14 -3.26 -4.05 10.19
C ILE A 14 -2.91 -3.82 8.71
N GLY A 15 -3.81 -3.18 7.96
CA GLY A 15 -3.64 -2.99 6.52
C GLY A 15 -2.39 -2.19 6.14
N CYS A 16 -2.05 -1.12 6.87
CA CYS A 16 -0.87 -0.32 6.52
C CYS A 16 0.43 -1.08 6.79
N HIS A 17 0.51 -1.83 7.89
CA HIS A 17 1.67 -2.68 8.19
C HIS A 17 1.79 -3.85 7.21
N THR A 18 0.67 -4.47 6.82
CA THR A 18 0.67 -5.51 5.79
C THR A 18 1.13 -4.97 4.43
N ALA A 19 0.66 -3.78 4.03
CA ALA A 19 1.10 -3.14 2.79
C ALA A 19 2.62 -2.91 2.79
N ALA A 20 3.15 -2.38 3.90
CA ALA A 20 4.58 -2.13 4.04
C ALA A 20 5.43 -3.40 4.03
N ALA A 21 4.99 -4.45 4.72
CA ALA A 21 5.67 -5.74 4.72
C ALA A 21 5.72 -6.34 3.31
N LEU A 22 4.58 -6.38 2.61
CA LEU A 22 4.49 -6.89 1.24
C LEU A 22 5.37 -6.09 0.26
N ALA A 23 5.36 -4.75 0.36
CA ALA A 23 6.21 -3.91 -0.48
C ALA A 23 7.71 -4.19 -0.25
N ARG A 24 8.13 -4.32 1.02
CA ARG A 24 9.52 -4.67 1.37
C ARG A 24 9.94 -6.06 0.88
N GLU A 25 9.01 -7.00 0.78
CA GLU A 25 9.25 -8.34 0.22
C GLU A 25 9.23 -8.37 -1.33
N GLY A 26 9.04 -7.22 -1.98
CA GLY A 26 9.05 -7.10 -3.44
C GLY A 26 7.75 -7.49 -4.13
N PHE A 27 6.63 -7.54 -3.39
CA PHE A 27 5.31 -7.66 -4.00
C PHE A 27 4.89 -6.33 -4.64
N ALA A 28 4.19 -6.42 -5.78
CA ALA A 28 3.49 -5.28 -6.34
C ALA A 28 2.12 -5.15 -5.67
N VAL A 29 2.00 -4.22 -4.71
CA VAL A 29 0.80 -4.02 -3.90
C VAL A 29 -0.08 -2.94 -4.52
N ARG A 30 -1.34 -3.28 -4.79
CA ARG A 30 -2.38 -2.30 -5.14
C ARG A 30 -3.35 -2.17 -3.98
N ALA A 31 -3.63 -0.94 -3.54
CA ALA A 31 -4.56 -0.68 -2.46
C ALA A 31 -5.88 -0.12 -3.00
N LEU A 32 -7.00 -0.79 -2.71
CA LEU A 32 -8.32 -0.21 -2.96
C LEU A 32 -8.70 0.68 -1.78
N VAL A 33 -8.69 1.99 -1.99
CA VAL A 33 -8.97 2.99 -0.97
C VAL A 33 -10.04 3.97 -1.42
N ARG A 34 -10.71 4.57 -0.45
CA ARG A 34 -11.67 5.66 -0.67
C ARG A 34 -11.01 7.05 -0.65
N ASP A 35 -9.82 7.12 -0.06
CA ASP A 35 -9.06 8.36 0.16
C ASP A 35 -7.57 8.06 0.01
N GLU A 36 -6.97 8.54 -1.07
CA GLU A 36 -5.55 8.39 -1.38
C GLU A 36 -4.66 9.19 -0.42
N ALA A 37 -5.10 10.37 0.02
CA ALA A 37 -4.32 11.22 0.93
C ALA A 37 -4.19 10.56 2.30
N LYS A 38 -5.26 9.90 2.78
CA LYS A 38 -5.19 9.07 3.98
C LYS A 38 -4.20 7.92 3.81
N LEU A 39 -4.21 7.24 2.67
CA LEU A 39 -3.27 6.16 2.39
C LEU A 39 -1.81 6.66 2.46
N ALA A 40 -1.51 7.79 1.81
CA ALA A 40 -0.18 8.39 1.86
C ALA A 40 0.24 8.70 3.31
N ARG A 41 -0.66 9.33 4.10
CA ARG A 41 -0.39 9.69 5.50
C ARG A 41 -0.10 8.50 6.40
N VAL A 42 -0.78 7.36 6.22
CA VAL A 42 -0.54 6.17 7.06
C VAL A 42 0.69 5.37 6.62
N LEU A 43 1.11 5.48 5.36
CA LEU A 43 2.26 4.78 4.82
C LEU A 43 3.58 5.57 4.97
N ALA A 44 3.52 6.90 5.02
CA ALA A 44 4.71 7.74 5.18
C ALA A 44 5.58 7.36 6.40
N PRO A 45 5.03 7.08 7.60
CA PRO A 45 5.83 6.63 8.74
C PRO A 45 6.47 5.25 8.56
N LEU A 46 5.99 4.45 7.60
CA LEU A 46 6.48 3.11 7.30
C LEU A 46 7.52 3.10 6.17
N GLY A 47 7.88 4.27 5.63
CA GLY A 47 8.87 4.40 4.55
C GLY A 47 8.40 3.79 3.22
N VAL A 48 7.09 3.82 2.97
CA VAL A 48 6.48 3.28 1.75
C VAL A 48 5.93 4.43 0.92
N ASP A 49 6.50 4.61 -0.27
CA ASP A 49 6.03 5.60 -1.23
C ASP A 49 4.87 5.06 -2.07
N LEU A 50 3.96 5.95 -2.43
CA LEU A 50 2.88 5.63 -3.36
C LEU A 50 3.34 5.76 -4.80
N ALA A 51 3.18 4.68 -5.56
CA ALA A 51 3.14 4.76 -7.01
C ALA A 51 1.68 4.98 -7.44
N ARG A 52 1.44 5.95 -8.32
CA ARG A 52 0.18 6.04 -9.04
C ARG A 52 0.22 5.10 -10.23
N ASP A 53 -0.80 4.27 -10.35
CA ASP A 53 -1.05 3.56 -11.60
C ASP A 53 -1.38 4.62 -12.66
N GLY A 54 -0.62 4.64 -13.77
CA GLY A 54 -0.90 5.55 -14.88
C GLY A 54 -2.24 5.22 -15.53
N VAL A 55 -3.20 6.12 -15.37
CA VAL A 55 -4.42 6.26 -16.19
C VAL A 55 -4.51 7.71 -16.61
#